data_AF-A0A813BY32-F1
#
_entry.id   AF-A0A813BY32-F1
#
_cell.length_a   1.000
_cell.length_b   1.000
_cell.length_c   1.000
_cell.angle_alpha   90.00
_cell.angle_beta   90.00
_cell.angle_gamma   90.00
#
_symmetry.space_group_name_H-M   'P 1'
#
loop_
_entity.id
_entity.type
_entity.pdbx_description
1 polymer ?
#
loop_
_entity_poly.entity_id
_entity_poly.type
_entity_poly.pdbx_seq_one_letter_code
_entity_poly.pdbx_strand_id
1 'polypeptide(L)'
;MQEVTQKGKQPLPLLDKKTDTWDVPANAGAWIKFNFGQLAPYRVLYASPTLRSQLSKAVRSGEASAVDRIGLLMDAMAFAKQGQQPIHELLRLLAAFKAEKMTHVWEALASVLGTLYRTVSAIQSSEYTLALQQAVGNGLLRDALVQTGWSPSEQDSDLLRQKRALVLALVARYMPQDKEVRKEAQKKFDAWFQAPTLAMKQSLLPDDLKTSVFRIVLTNANGNAQYQALRRYVKGSDTPQAVRLSIYKALGAAPRKDLRMKTLDMAMGGRNGVRLQDIMYPIQGVAAMDREGAQIAWRWFLQRRRAITGRLRGANVRLLGSVIECAAGALPDKSHANAVEALFEQHPVPGLERSIAQLVEAIRTEAKFVARMEDEMSRPEMKEVLEAFQE
;
A
#
# COMPACT_ATOMS: atom_id res chain seq x y z
N MET A 1 3.89 18.66 -27.95
CA MET A 1 3.54 17.47 -27.11
C MET A 1 3.47 16.25 -28.03
N GLN A 2 3.36 15.01 -27.52
CA GLN A 2 3.12 13.84 -28.40
C GLN A 2 1.80 13.18 -28.02
N GLU A 3 0.95 12.98 -29.02
CA GLU A 3 -0.22 12.10 -28.95
C GLU A 3 0.12 10.79 -29.66
N VAL A 4 -0.38 9.68 -29.11
CA VAL A 4 -0.45 8.44 -29.87
C VAL A 4 -1.89 8.04 -30.06
N THR A 5 -2.14 7.78 -31.33
CA THR A 5 -3.30 7.13 -31.88
C THR A 5 -2.92 5.67 -32.15
N GLN A 6 -3.89 4.77 -32.28
CA GLN A 6 -3.63 3.36 -32.60
C GLN A 6 -2.78 3.15 -33.87
N LYS A 7 -2.62 4.19 -34.71
CA LYS A 7 -1.89 4.17 -35.99
C LYS A 7 -0.56 4.94 -36.00
N GLY A 8 -0.09 5.46 -34.86
CA GLY A 8 1.25 6.06 -34.76
C GLY A 8 1.34 7.30 -33.86
N LYS A 9 2.59 7.77 -33.65
CA LYS A 9 2.91 9.02 -32.95
C LYS A 9 2.61 10.21 -33.86
N GLN A 10 1.81 11.15 -33.38
CA GLN A 10 1.68 12.46 -34.02
C GLN A 10 2.18 13.56 -33.08
N PRO A 11 3.00 14.50 -33.59
CA PRO A 11 3.39 15.67 -32.83
C PRO A 11 2.15 16.55 -32.65
N LEU A 12 1.83 16.86 -31.40
CA LEU A 12 0.87 17.90 -31.07
C LEU A 12 1.52 19.27 -31.05
N PRO A 13 0.77 20.32 -31.41
CA PRO A 13 1.15 21.70 -31.17
C PRO A 13 1.58 21.92 -29.70
N LEU A 14 2.42 22.92 -29.47
CA LEU A 14 2.68 23.40 -28.13
C LEU A 14 1.44 24.14 -27.63
N LEU A 15 0.93 23.77 -26.46
CA LEU A 15 -0.10 24.54 -25.77
C LEU A 15 0.57 25.75 -25.12
N ASP A 16 0.58 26.88 -25.82
CA ASP A 16 1.18 28.15 -25.39
C ASP A 16 0.18 29.07 -24.66
N LYS A 17 -1.09 28.66 -24.60
CA LYS A 17 -2.20 29.34 -23.93
C LYS A 17 -2.84 28.44 -22.88
N LYS A 18 -3.73 29.00 -22.04
CA LYS A 18 -4.47 28.23 -21.04
C LYS A 18 -5.40 27.17 -21.65
N THR A 19 -5.90 27.42 -22.85
CA THR A 19 -6.84 26.56 -23.57
C THR A 19 -6.54 26.62 -25.05
N ASP A 20 -6.70 25.51 -25.74
CA ASP A 20 -6.61 25.41 -27.19
C ASP A 20 -7.54 24.29 -27.68
N THR A 21 -7.78 24.21 -28.99
CA THR A 21 -8.60 23.18 -29.62
C THR A 21 -7.85 22.60 -30.80
N TRP A 22 -7.73 21.27 -30.83
CA TRP A 22 -7.04 20.55 -31.89
C TRP A 22 -7.99 19.56 -32.55
N ASP A 23 -7.98 19.52 -33.88
CA ASP A 23 -8.67 18.50 -34.64
C ASP A 23 -7.91 17.19 -34.52
N VAL A 24 -8.56 16.17 -33.96
CA VAL A 24 -8.02 14.82 -33.93
C VAL A 24 -8.38 14.14 -35.24
N PRO A 25 -7.41 13.55 -35.98
CA PRO A 25 -7.69 12.90 -37.26
C PRO A 25 -8.80 11.86 -37.14
N ALA A 26 -9.75 11.83 -38.08
CA ALA A 26 -10.87 10.86 -38.10
C ALA A 26 -10.41 9.38 -38.08
N ASN A 27 -9.14 9.15 -38.39
CA ASN A 27 -8.41 7.90 -38.49
C ASN A 27 -7.48 7.63 -37.28
N ALA A 28 -7.60 8.39 -36.18
CA ALA A 28 -6.85 8.26 -34.91
C ALA A 28 -7.05 6.93 -34.14
N GLY A 29 -7.71 5.94 -34.75
CA GLY A 29 -7.97 4.66 -34.10
C GLY A 29 -8.94 4.78 -32.94
N ALA A 30 -9.10 3.69 -32.19
CA ALA A 30 -10.13 3.60 -31.17
C ALA A 30 -9.86 4.40 -29.89
N TRP A 31 -8.68 5.02 -29.69
CA TRP A 31 -8.31 5.70 -28.44
C TRP A 31 -7.21 6.77 -28.68
N ILE A 32 -7.14 7.78 -27.79
CA ILE A 32 -6.17 8.88 -27.85
C ILE A 32 -5.44 8.97 -26.51
N LYS A 33 -4.09 8.97 -26.55
CA LYS A 33 -3.24 9.15 -25.36
C LYS A 33 -2.33 10.37 -25.52
N PHE A 34 -2.60 11.41 -24.72
CA PHE A 34 -1.69 12.54 -24.52
C PHE A 34 -0.53 12.15 -23.61
N ASN A 35 0.57 12.91 -23.67
CA ASN A 35 1.82 12.61 -22.97
C ASN A 35 2.29 11.16 -23.21
N PHE A 36 2.26 10.72 -24.47
CA PHE A 36 2.66 9.36 -24.81
C PHE A 36 4.10 9.10 -24.36
N GLY A 37 4.32 7.96 -23.68
CA GLY A 37 5.61 7.61 -23.10
C GLY A 37 6.00 8.46 -21.88
N GLN A 38 5.10 9.30 -21.36
CA GLN A 38 5.30 10.09 -20.13
C GLN A 38 6.57 10.98 -20.17
N LEU A 39 6.82 11.60 -21.31
CA LEU A 39 8.05 12.36 -21.58
C LEU A 39 8.06 13.77 -20.97
N ALA A 40 6.91 14.27 -20.54
CA ALA A 40 6.76 15.62 -20.00
C ALA A 40 6.13 15.59 -18.59
N PRO A 41 6.47 16.55 -17.70
CA PRO A 41 6.05 16.56 -16.31
C PRO A 41 4.63 17.15 -16.14
N TYR A 42 3.64 16.60 -16.84
CA TYR A 42 2.22 16.96 -16.66
C TYR A 42 1.33 15.70 -16.64
N ARG A 43 0.16 15.85 -16.02
CA ARG A 43 -0.86 14.81 -15.90
C ARG A 43 -2.01 15.09 -16.86
N VAL A 44 -2.69 14.05 -17.32
CA VAL A 44 -3.79 14.17 -18.29
C VAL A 44 -5.09 13.67 -17.69
N LEU A 45 -6.06 14.57 -17.51
CA LEU A 45 -7.43 14.22 -17.13
C LEU A 45 -8.31 14.12 -18.38
N TYR A 46 -8.83 12.94 -18.66
CA TYR A 46 -9.74 12.70 -19.78
C TYR A 46 -11.18 12.89 -19.34
N ALA A 47 -11.81 14.01 -19.73
CA ALA A 47 -13.19 14.32 -19.35
C ALA A 47 -14.23 13.41 -20.02
N SER A 48 -13.96 12.90 -21.23
CA SER A 48 -14.89 12.03 -21.99
C SER A 48 -14.95 10.60 -21.43
N PRO A 49 -16.13 10.10 -21.00
CA PRO A 49 -16.31 8.70 -20.60
C PRO A 49 -15.97 7.71 -21.72
N THR A 50 -16.31 8.07 -22.96
CA THR A 50 -16.00 7.26 -24.15
C THR A 50 -14.49 7.07 -24.29
N LEU A 51 -13.72 8.16 -24.17
CA LEU A 51 -12.27 8.10 -24.30
C LEU A 51 -11.62 7.32 -23.14
N ARG A 52 -12.14 7.46 -21.91
CA ARG A 52 -11.71 6.63 -20.78
C ARG A 52 -11.94 5.15 -21.04
N SER A 53 -13.13 4.76 -21.51
CA SER A 53 -13.46 3.37 -21.85
C SER A 53 -12.56 2.82 -22.97
N GLN A 54 -12.30 3.63 -23.98
CA GLN A 54 -11.39 3.31 -25.07
C GLN A 54 -9.94 3.10 -24.60
N LEU A 55 -9.43 3.95 -23.70
CA LEU A 55 -8.12 3.76 -23.05
C LEU A 55 -8.08 2.49 -22.19
N SER A 56 -9.15 2.19 -21.44
CA SER A 56 -9.25 0.93 -20.69
C SER A 56 -9.21 -0.30 -21.61
N LYS A 57 -9.80 -0.23 -22.82
CA LYS A 57 -9.67 -1.29 -23.83
C LYS A 57 -8.23 -1.45 -24.31
N ALA A 58 -7.53 -0.34 -24.59
CA ALA A 58 -6.12 -0.36 -25.00
C ALA A 58 -5.18 -0.92 -23.93
N VAL A 59 -5.48 -0.64 -22.65
CA VAL A 59 -4.79 -1.27 -21.50
C VAL A 59 -5.02 -2.78 -21.50
N ARG A 60 -6.28 -3.20 -21.65
CA ARG A 60 -6.68 -4.62 -21.58
C ARG A 60 -6.12 -5.44 -22.75
N SER A 61 -6.11 -4.89 -23.96
CA SER A 61 -5.55 -5.56 -25.15
C SER A 61 -4.02 -5.55 -25.20
N GLY A 62 -3.37 -4.73 -24.37
CA GLY A 62 -1.92 -4.55 -24.36
C GLY A 62 -1.40 -3.60 -25.44
N GLU A 63 -2.28 -2.92 -26.18
CA GLU A 63 -1.92 -1.90 -27.18
C GLU A 63 -1.25 -0.67 -26.54
N ALA A 64 -1.67 -0.29 -25.33
CA ALA A 64 -1.03 0.78 -24.57
C ALA A 64 0.34 0.31 -24.07
N SER A 65 1.40 1.10 -24.28
CA SER A 65 2.75 0.78 -23.79
C SER A 65 2.80 0.64 -22.27
N ALA A 66 3.76 -0.12 -21.72
CA ALA A 66 3.88 -0.28 -20.26
C ALA A 66 4.02 1.07 -19.52
N VAL A 67 4.77 2.02 -20.10
CA VAL A 67 4.95 3.36 -19.54
C VAL A 67 3.64 4.15 -19.55
N ASP A 68 2.85 4.04 -20.62
CA ASP A 68 1.55 4.71 -20.68
C ASP A 68 0.53 4.09 -19.74
N ARG A 69 0.54 2.77 -19.55
CA ARG A 69 -0.32 2.09 -18.57
C ARG A 69 -0.01 2.57 -17.15
N ILE A 70 1.28 2.69 -16.80
CA ILE A 70 1.72 3.27 -15.52
C ILE A 70 1.21 4.70 -15.38
N GLY A 71 1.40 5.52 -16.41
CA GLY A 71 1.00 6.93 -16.38
C GLY A 71 -0.51 7.13 -16.25
N LEU A 72 -1.31 6.38 -17.01
CA LEU A 72 -2.78 6.40 -16.89
C LEU A 72 -3.23 6.05 -15.47
N LEU A 73 -2.64 5.01 -14.88
CA LEU A 73 -2.95 4.57 -13.54
C LEU A 73 -2.56 5.63 -12.48
N MET A 74 -1.38 6.23 -12.63
CA MET A 74 -0.89 7.26 -11.71
C MET A 74 -1.66 8.57 -11.81
N ASP A 75 -2.11 8.94 -13.00
CA ASP A 75 -2.96 10.11 -13.23
C ASP A 75 -4.35 9.89 -12.65
N ALA A 76 -4.98 8.75 -12.93
CA ALA A 76 -6.28 8.41 -12.39
C ALA A 76 -6.29 8.44 -10.85
N MET A 77 -5.26 7.89 -10.19
CA MET A 77 -5.11 7.98 -8.74
C MET A 77 -4.96 9.43 -8.26
N ALA A 78 -4.13 10.23 -8.93
CA ALA A 78 -3.91 11.62 -8.53
C ALA A 78 -5.19 12.47 -8.63
N PHE A 79 -5.93 12.33 -9.73
CA PHE A 79 -7.20 13.04 -9.93
C PHE A 79 -8.29 12.57 -8.95
N ALA A 80 -8.33 11.28 -8.61
CA ALA A 80 -9.18 10.76 -7.54
C ALA A 80 -8.81 11.36 -6.16
N LYS A 81 -7.51 11.44 -5.82
CA LYS A 81 -7.04 12.07 -4.58
C LYS A 81 -7.33 13.58 -4.54
N GLN A 82 -7.51 14.24 -5.67
CA GLN A 82 -7.91 15.66 -5.73
C GLN A 82 -9.43 15.86 -5.84
N GLY A 83 -10.22 14.80 -6.03
CA GLY A 83 -11.66 14.89 -6.24
C GLY A 83 -12.05 15.45 -7.62
N GLN A 84 -11.13 15.43 -8.58
CA GLN A 84 -11.37 15.85 -9.97
C GLN A 84 -11.92 14.72 -10.84
N GLN A 85 -11.77 13.48 -10.40
CA GLN A 85 -12.39 12.31 -11.01
C GLN A 85 -12.94 11.39 -9.93
N PRO A 86 -14.14 10.81 -10.10
CA PRO A 86 -14.66 9.81 -9.16
C PRO A 86 -13.75 8.59 -9.03
N ILE A 87 -13.71 7.99 -7.85
CA ILE A 87 -12.89 6.82 -7.52
C ILE A 87 -13.40 5.57 -8.26
N HIS A 88 -14.71 5.48 -8.54
CA HIS A 88 -15.24 4.38 -9.34
C HIS A 88 -14.66 4.35 -10.77
N GLU A 89 -14.26 5.50 -11.36
CA GLU A 89 -13.56 5.52 -12.66
C GLU A 89 -12.14 4.95 -12.57
N LEU A 90 -11.45 5.16 -11.45
CA LEU A 90 -10.17 4.51 -11.18
C LEU A 90 -10.34 3.00 -11.07
N LEU A 91 -11.40 2.52 -10.42
CA LEU A 91 -11.70 1.09 -10.33
C LEU A 91 -12.02 0.47 -11.70
N ARG A 92 -12.78 1.17 -12.57
CA ARG A 92 -13.01 0.73 -13.96
C ARG A 92 -11.69 0.61 -14.73
N LEU A 93 -10.78 1.56 -14.56
CA LEU A 93 -9.45 1.48 -15.17
C LEU A 93 -8.64 0.30 -14.62
N LEU A 94 -8.63 0.10 -13.30
CA LEU A 94 -7.94 -1.01 -12.64
C LEU A 94 -8.42 -2.39 -13.15
N ALA A 95 -9.71 -2.55 -13.44
CA ALA A 95 -10.26 -3.79 -14.00
C ALA A 95 -9.68 -4.15 -15.40
N ALA A 96 -9.09 -3.19 -16.11
CA ALA A 96 -8.40 -3.44 -17.38
C ALA A 96 -7.04 -4.15 -17.20
N PHE A 97 -6.48 -4.16 -15.99
CA PHE A 97 -5.15 -4.72 -15.71
C PHE A 97 -5.16 -6.21 -15.33
N LYS A 98 -6.31 -6.90 -15.42
CA LYS A 98 -6.45 -8.34 -15.07
C LYS A 98 -5.37 -9.23 -15.72
N ALA A 99 -5.01 -8.95 -16.97
CA ALA A 99 -4.02 -9.68 -17.74
C ALA A 99 -2.59 -9.10 -17.68
N GLU A 100 -2.29 -8.16 -16.77
CA GLU A 100 -0.99 -7.47 -16.73
C GLU A 100 0.16 -8.40 -16.35
N LYS A 101 1.19 -8.43 -17.19
CA LYS A 101 2.36 -9.29 -17.04
C LYS A 101 3.58 -8.55 -16.49
N MET A 102 3.75 -7.28 -16.84
CA MET A 102 4.96 -6.49 -16.62
C MET A 102 5.12 -6.07 -15.16
N THR A 103 6.28 -6.39 -14.57
CA THR A 103 6.58 -6.10 -13.16
C THR A 103 6.52 -4.60 -12.82
N HIS A 104 7.03 -3.72 -13.69
CA HIS A 104 7.00 -2.28 -13.47
C HIS A 104 5.58 -1.70 -13.44
N VAL A 105 4.65 -2.31 -14.18
CA VAL A 105 3.23 -1.93 -14.10
C VAL A 105 2.63 -2.43 -12.79
N TRP A 106 3.04 -3.62 -12.32
CA TRP A 106 2.66 -4.16 -11.02
C TRP A 106 3.16 -3.32 -9.83
N GLU A 107 4.31 -2.64 -9.94
CA GLU A 107 4.75 -1.66 -8.94
C GLU A 107 3.74 -0.51 -8.82
N ALA A 108 3.29 0.03 -9.97
CA ALA A 108 2.28 1.08 -10.00
C ALA A 108 0.93 0.59 -9.46
N LEU A 109 0.49 -0.62 -9.84
CA LEU A 109 -0.71 -1.27 -9.30
C LEU A 109 -0.62 -1.44 -7.79
N ALA A 110 0.51 -1.93 -7.26
CA ALA A 110 0.70 -2.11 -5.83
C ALA A 110 0.67 -0.78 -5.06
N SER A 111 1.17 0.31 -5.67
CA SER A 111 1.10 1.65 -5.10
C SER A 111 -0.34 2.17 -5.03
N VAL A 112 -1.10 2.07 -6.13
CA VAL A 112 -2.51 2.50 -6.20
C VAL A 112 -3.38 1.66 -5.27
N LEU A 113 -3.35 0.34 -5.41
CA LEU A 113 -4.13 -0.57 -4.57
C LEU A 113 -3.75 -0.43 -3.10
N GLY A 114 -2.45 -0.28 -2.80
CA GLY A 114 -2.02 0.01 -1.43
C GLY A 114 -2.64 1.28 -0.86
N THR A 115 -2.80 2.33 -1.68
CA THR A 115 -3.43 3.59 -1.27
C THR A 115 -4.94 3.44 -1.10
N LEU A 116 -5.62 2.78 -2.05
CA LEU A 116 -7.06 2.48 -1.96
C LEU A 116 -7.38 1.67 -0.69
N TYR A 117 -6.63 0.60 -0.43
CA TYR A 117 -6.82 -0.21 0.78
C TYR A 117 -6.66 0.64 2.05
N ARG A 118 -5.58 1.42 2.17
CA ARG A 118 -5.38 2.27 3.35
C ARG A 118 -6.50 3.30 3.54
N THR A 119 -6.96 3.88 2.44
CA THR A 119 -8.04 4.89 2.45
C THR A 119 -9.35 4.27 2.94
N VAL A 120 -9.74 3.13 2.37
CA VAL A 120 -11.00 2.45 2.74
C VAL A 120 -10.93 1.86 4.14
N SER A 121 -9.81 1.27 4.53
CA SER A 121 -9.62 0.73 5.89
C SER A 121 -9.58 1.81 6.99
N ALA A 122 -9.50 3.09 6.61
CA ALA A 122 -9.62 4.21 7.54
C ALA A 122 -11.08 4.66 7.75
N ILE A 123 -12.02 4.21 6.92
CA ILE A 123 -13.46 4.48 7.05
C ILE A 123 -14.02 3.62 8.19
N GLN A 124 -15.01 4.14 8.93
CA GLN A 124 -15.67 3.41 10.02
C GLN A 124 -16.76 2.45 9.52
N SER A 125 -16.47 1.71 8.44
CA SER A 125 -17.36 0.70 7.86
C SER A 125 -16.57 -0.50 7.37
N SER A 126 -16.73 -1.65 8.05
CA SER A 126 -16.08 -2.90 7.64
C SER A 126 -16.64 -3.46 6.33
N GLU A 127 -17.88 -3.11 5.97
CA GLU A 127 -18.53 -3.56 4.74
C GLU A 127 -17.83 -2.98 3.50
N TYR A 128 -17.43 -1.71 3.55
CA TYR A 128 -16.70 -1.07 2.45
C TYR A 128 -15.31 -1.69 2.24
N THR A 129 -14.60 -1.98 3.33
CA THR A 129 -13.32 -2.71 3.24
C THR A 129 -13.54 -4.09 2.64
N LEU A 130 -14.55 -4.82 3.08
CA LEU A 130 -14.85 -6.16 2.58
C LEU A 130 -15.24 -6.17 1.10
N ALA A 131 -16.09 -5.24 0.66
CA ALA A 131 -16.50 -5.11 -0.73
C ALA A 131 -15.29 -4.83 -1.65
N LEU A 132 -14.42 -3.89 -1.26
CA LEU A 132 -13.19 -3.62 -2.02
C LEU A 132 -12.23 -4.84 -2.01
N GLN A 133 -12.14 -5.54 -0.88
CA GLN A 133 -11.36 -6.78 -0.74
C GLN A 133 -11.82 -7.86 -1.73
N GLN A 134 -13.13 -8.11 -1.79
CA GLN A 134 -13.74 -9.08 -2.69
C GLN A 134 -13.53 -8.71 -4.15
N ALA A 135 -13.80 -7.45 -4.52
CA ALA A 135 -13.60 -6.95 -5.87
C ALA A 135 -12.16 -7.17 -6.36
N VAL A 136 -11.18 -6.59 -5.67
CA VAL A 136 -9.77 -6.66 -6.08
C VAL A 136 -9.20 -8.08 -5.94
N GLY A 137 -9.61 -8.81 -4.90
CA GLY A 137 -9.20 -10.19 -4.67
C GLY A 137 -9.60 -11.12 -5.82
N ASN A 138 -10.87 -11.09 -6.22
CA ASN A 138 -11.42 -11.95 -7.26
C ASN A 138 -11.08 -11.46 -8.67
N GLY A 139 -11.16 -10.15 -8.91
CA GLY A 139 -11.02 -9.58 -10.25
C GLY A 139 -9.57 -9.40 -10.72
N LEU A 140 -8.59 -9.42 -9.82
CA LEU A 140 -7.19 -9.12 -10.17
C LEU A 140 -6.16 -10.01 -9.47
N LEU A 141 -6.25 -10.15 -8.14
CA LEU A 141 -5.15 -10.77 -7.38
C LEU A 141 -5.12 -12.29 -7.47
N ARG A 142 -6.27 -12.96 -7.64
CA ARG A 142 -6.32 -14.42 -7.77
C ARG A 142 -5.50 -14.90 -8.97
N ASP A 143 -5.74 -14.32 -10.14
CA ASP A 143 -5.02 -14.66 -11.37
C ASP A 143 -3.55 -14.28 -11.27
N ALA A 144 -3.23 -13.11 -10.70
CA ALA A 144 -1.86 -12.68 -10.48
C ALA A 144 -1.09 -13.64 -9.57
N LEU A 145 -1.73 -14.13 -8.50
CA LEU A 145 -1.15 -15.09 -7.56
C LEU A 145 -0.90 -16.44 -8.22
N VAL A 146 -1.80 -16.91 -9.08
CA VAL A 146 -1.59 -18.12 -9.89
C VAL A 146 -0.39 -17.94 -10.83
N GLN A 147 -0.29 -16.80 -11.50
CA GLN A 147 0.82 -16.52 -12.43
C GLN A 147 2.17 -16.39 -11.74
N THR A 148 2.24 -15.74 -10.57
CA THR A 148 3.52 -15.57 -9.86
C THR A 148 3.89 -16.80 -9.02
N GLY A 149 2.89 -17.58 -8.61
CA GLY A 149 3.05 -18.66 -7.66
C GLY A 149 3.43 -18.19 -6.25
N TRP A 150 3.45 -19.15 -5.33
CA TRP A 150 3.73 -18.94 -3.91
C TRP A 150 5.17 -19.25 -3.51
N SER A 151 5.83 -20.14 -4.24
CA SER A 151 7.14 -20.67 -3.90
C SER A 151 8.19 -20.08 -4.83
N PRO A 152 9.34 -19.62 -4.29
CA PRO A 152 10.46 -19.24 -5.12
C PRO A 152 11.02 -20.46 -5.85
N SER A 153 11.58 -20.21 -7.02
CA SER A 153 12.37 -21.17 -7.78
C SER A 153 13.77 -20.61 -8.06
N GLU A 154 14.75 -21.49 -8.28
CA GLU A 154 16.08 -21.07 -8.72
C GLU A 154 16.04 -20.48 -10.13
N GLN A 155 15.13 -20.94 -10.98
CA GLN A 155 14.94 -20.42 -12.34
C GLN A 155 14.11 -19.12 -12.40
N ASP A 156 13.64 -18.60 -11.26
CA ASP A 156 12.91 -17.33 -11.27
C ASP A 156 13.82 -16.18 -11.68
N SER A 157 13.35 -15.35 -12.62
CA SER A 157 13.98 -14.05 -12.89
C SER A 157 13.78 -13.09 -11.71
N ASP A 158 14.67 -12.11 -11.56
CA ASP A 158 14.54 -11.08 -10.53
C ASP A 158 13.19 -10.33 -10.61
N LEU A 159 12.74 -10.06 -11.84
CA LEU A 159 11.45 -9.43 -12.10
C LEU A 159 10.26 -10.30 -11.62
N LEU A 160 10.35 -11.63 -11.75
CA LEU A 160 9.31 -12.53 -11.25
C LEU A 160 9.32 -12.59 -9.72
N ARG A 161 10.50 -12.65 -9.09
CA ARG A 161 10.64 -12.60 -7.61
C ARG A 161 10.02 -11.31 -7.07
N GLN A 162 10.36 -10.17 -7.67
CA GLN A 162 9.82 -8.87 -7.30
C GLN A 162 8.29 -8.80 -7.49
N LYS A 163 7.77 -9.24 -8.64
CA LYS A 163 6.32 -9.29 -8.89
C LYS A 163 5.61 -10.16 -7.86
N ARG A 164 6.16 -11.34 -7.52
CA ARG A 164 5.62 -12.22 -6.48
C ARG A 164 5.54 -11.53 -5.12
N ALA A 165 6.59 -10.81 -4.72
CA ALA A 165 6.59 -10.07 -3.47
C ALA A 165 5.49 -8.98 -3.44
N LEU A 166 5.33 -8.23 -4.54
CA LEU A 166 4.27 -7.22 -4.68
C LEU A 166 2.87 -7.85 -4.60
N VAL A 167 2.63 -8.94 -5.34
CA VAL A 167 1.35 -9.65 -5.35
C VAL A 167 1.04 -10.23 -3.97
N LEU A 168 1.98 -10.90 -3.30
CA LEU A 168 1.75 -11.44 -1.96
C LEU A 168 1.50 -10.34 -0.92
N ALA A 169 2.14 -9.17 -1.04
CA ALA A 169 1.87 -8.04 -0.17
C ALA A 169 0.44 -7.49 -0.34
N LEU A 170 -0.10 -7.52 -1.57
CA LEU A 170 -1.49 -7.19 -1.85
C LEU A 170 -2.45 -8.28 -1.37
N VAL A 171 -2.15 -9.55 -1.62
CA VAL A 171 -2.93 -10.71 -1.13
C VAL A 171 -3.07 -10.67 0.39
N ALA A 172 -2.01 -10.31 1.13
CA ALA A 172 -2.06 -10.16 2.58
C ALA A 172 -3.02 -9.06 3.07
N ARG A 173 -3.35 -8.07 2.23
CA ARG A 173 -4.31 -6.98 2.53
C ARG A 173 -5.71 -7.29 2.02
N TYR A 174 -5.79 -7.81 0.80
CA TYR A 174 -7.03 -7.95 0.05
C TYR A 174 -7.72 -9.30 0.22
N MET A 175 -6.96 -10.35 0.50
CA MET A 175 -7.47 -11.71 0.65
C MET A 175 -7.09 -12.33 2.00
N PRO A 176 -7.04 -11.59 3.13
CA PRO A 176 -6.56 -12.16 4.38
C PRO A 176 -7.46 -13.30 4.88
N GLN A 177 -8.75 -13.28 4.57
CA GLN A 177 -9.73 -14.28 5.03
C GLN A 177 -9.96 -15.42 4.00
N ASP A 178 -9.33 -15.37 2.83
CA ASP A 178 -9.48 -16.42 1.80
C ASP A 178 -8.94 -17.76 2.31
N LYS A 179 -9.74 -18.82 2.18
CA LYS A 179 -9.45 -20.14 2.75
C LYS A 179 -8.15 -20.75 2.22
N GLU A 180 -7.91 -20.66 0.91
CA GLU A 180 -6.74 -21.26 0.28
C GLU A 180 -5.49 -20.43 0.55
N VAL A 181 -5.61 -19.10 0.55
CA VAL A 181 -4.54 -18.17 0.94
C VAL A 181 -4.07 -18.45 2.37
N ARG A 182 -5.01 -18.64 3.31
CA ARG A 182 -4.67 -18.96 4.72
C ARG A 182 -3.98 -20.31 4.85
N LYS A 183 -4.51 -21.33 4.18
CA LYS A 183 -3.96 -22.68 4.20
C LYS A 183 -2.52 -22.69 3.70
N GLU A 184 -2.25 -22.05 2.57
CA GLU A 184 -0.91 -22.02 1.99
C GLU A 184 0.06 -21.16 2.82
N ALA A 185 -0.39 -20.01 3.34
CA ALA A 185 0.43 -19.19 4.24
C ALA A 185 0.79 -19.93 5.53
N GLN A 186 -0.15 -20.68 6.13
CA GLN A 186 0.10 -21.50 7.31
C GLN A 186 1.11 -22.62 7.01
N LYS A 187 0.91 -23.35 5.90
CA LYS A 187 1.87 -24.38 5.44
C LYS A 187 3.29 -23.83 5.30
N LYS A 188 3.44 -22.65 4.69
CA LYS A 188 4.76 -22.00 4.55
C LYS A 188 5.35 -21.54 5.87
N PHE A 189 4.52 -20.99 6.76
CA PHE A 189 4.94 -20.60 8.10
C PHE A 189 5.47 -21.81 8.88
N ASP A 190 4.74 -22.92 8.87
CA ASP A 190 5.14 -24.14 9.59
C ASP A 190 6.42 -24.75 8.99
N ALA A 191 6.50 -24.87 7.66
CA ALA A 191 7.71 -25.33 6.98
C ALA A 191 8.92 -24.45 7.29
N TRP A 192 8.72 -23.12 7.32
CA TRP A 192 9.78 -22.19 7.69
C TRP A 192 10.23 -22.39 9.14
N PHE A 193 9.32 -22.62 10.10
CA PHE A 193 9.70 -22.90 11.49
C PHE A 193 10.43 -24.24 11.66
N GLN A 194 9.98 -25.28 10.97
CA GLN A 194 10.53 -26.64 11.02
C GLN A 194 11.88 -26.78 10.31
N ALA A 195 12.20 -25.89 9.37
CA ALA A 195 13.46 -25.95 8.64
C ALA A 195 14.69 -25.87 9.58
N PRO A 196 15.63 -26.82 9.49
CA PRO A 196 16.72 -26.99 10.46
C PRO A 196 17.84 -25.98 10.30
N THR A 197 17.99 -25.35 9.12
CA THR A 197 19.07 -24.40 8.82
C THR A 197 18.54 -23.07 8.32
N LEU A 198 19.32 -22.00 8.48
CA LEU A 198 18.99 -20.67 7.95
C LEU A 198 18.90 -20.67 6.42
N ALA A 199 19.75 -21.43 5.73
CA ALA A 199 19.72 -21.57 4.28
C ALA A 199 18.39 -22.19 3.80
N MET A 200 17.94 -23.26 4.46
CA MET A 200 16.64 -23.87 4.15
C MET A 200 15.47 -22.92 4.47
N LYS A 201 15.54 -22.19 5.59
CA LYS A 201 14.57 -21.13 5.91
C LYS A 201 14.50 -20.07 4.81
N GLN A 202 15.64 -19.63 4.29
CA GLN A 202 15.71 -18.63 3.23
C GLN A 202 15.17 -19.15 1.90
N SER A 203 15.49 -20.39 1.54
CA SER A 203 14.98 -21.04 0.33
C SER A 203 13.46 -21.23 0.37
N LEU A 204 12.90 -21.68 1.51
CA LEU A 204 11.46 -21.90 1.67
C LEU A 204 10.64 -20.62 1.71
N LEU A 205 11.17 -19.58 2.39
CA LEU A 205 10.49 -18.30 2.54
C LEU A 205 11.50 -17.14 2.52
N PRO A 206 11.80 -16.58 1.34
CA PRO A 206 12.68 -15.43 1.17
C PRO A 206 12.20 -14.19 1.92
N ASP A 207 13.12 -13.28 2.27
CA ASP A 207 12.85 -12.15 3.18
C ASP A 207 11.74 -11.20 2.73
N ASP A 208 11.62 -10.98 1.43
CA ASP A 208 10.59 -10.17 0.78
C ASP A 208 9.19 -10.78 0.89
N LEU A 209 9.06 -12.10 1.07
CA LEU A 209 7.78 -12.79 1.24
C LEU A 209 7.40 -12.96 2.71
N LYS A 210 8.38 -12.99 3.64
CA LYS A 210 8.17 -13.26 5.07
C LYS A 210 7.11 -12.37 5.71
N THR A 211 7.19 -11.06 5.49
CA THR A 211 6.23 -10.11 6.09
C THR A 211 4.79 -10.44 5.69
N SER A 212 4.55 -10.73 4.41
CA SER A 212 3.22 -11.03 3.88
C SER A 212 2.67 -12.35 4.44
N VAL A 213 3.48 -13.42 4.41
CA VAL A 213 3.08 -14.73 4.95
C VAL A 213 2.80 -14.64 6.45
N PHE A 214 3.69 -13.99 7.23
CA PHE A 214 3.51 -13.84 8.67
C PHE A 214 2.26 -13.02 9.00
N ARG A 215 1.95 -11.97 8.22
CA ARG A 215 0.72 -11.18 8.40
C ARG A 215 -0.52 -12.02 8.16
N ILE A 216 -0.58 -12.79 7.06
CA ILE A 216 -1.73 -13.65 6.77
C ILE A 216 -1.97 -14.63 7.92
N VAL A 217 -0.91 -15.27 8.44
CA VAL A 217 -1.03 -16.19 9.58
C VAL A 217 -1.52 -15.47 10.84
N LEU A 218 -0.97 -14.28 11.14
CA LEU A 218 -1.32 -13.54 12.35
C LEU A 218 -2.73 -12.94 12.33
N THR A 219 -3.23 -12.54 11.16
CA THR A 219 -4.60 -11.99 11.00
C THR A 219 -5.67 -13.04 11.30
N ASN A 220 -5.38 -14.33 11.10
CA ASN A 220 -6.38 -15.40 11.09
C ASN A 220 -6.26 -16.41 12.23
N ALA A 221 -5.10 -16.51 12.86
CA ALA A 221 -4.95 -17.36 14.01
C ALA A 221 -5.69 -16.74 15.22
N ASN A 222 -6.10 -17.57 16.18
CA ASN A 222 -6.37 -17.13 17.56
C ASN A 222 -5.12 -16.51 18.23
N GLY A 223 -4.03 -16.37 17.48
CA GLY A 223 -3.14 -15.21 17.54
C GLY A 223 -2.13 -15.26 18.65
N ASN A 224 -2.27 -16.17 19.61
CA ASN A 224 -1.32 -16.29 20.69
C ASN A 224 -0.13 -17.18 20.31
N ALA A 225 -0.34 -18.41 19.82
CA ALA A 225 0.77 -19.35 19.61
C ALA A 225 1.79 -18.85 18.56
N GLN A 226 1.34 -18.46 17.37
CA GLN A 226 2.19 -17.99 16.28
C GLN A 226 2.87 -16.65 16.62
N TYR A 227 2.14 -15.74 17.28
CA TYR A 227 2.70 -14.48 17.78
C TYR A 227 3.80 -14.72 18.81
N GLN A 228 3.57 -15.61 19.78
CA GLN A 228 4.60 -15.96 20.76
C GLN A 228 5.79 -16.68 20.10
N ALA A 229 5.54 -17.55 19.12
CA ALA A 229 6.61 -18.21 18.36
C ALA A 229 7.50 -17.19 17.66
N LEU A 230 6.92 -16.24 16.91
CA LEU A 230 7.66 -15.15 16.26
C LEU A 230 8.38 -14.24 17.27
N ARG A 231 7.75 -13.90 18.41
CA ARG A 231 8.39 -13.10 19.47
C ARG A 231 9.52 -13.82 20.18
N ARG A 232 9.46 -15.14 20.33
CA ARG A 232 10.57 -15.93 20.87
C ARG A 232 11.69 -16.00 19.84
N TYR A 233 11.34 -16.30 18.58
CA TYR A 233 12.30 -16.40 17.49
C TYR A 233 13.12 -15.11 17.36
N VAL A 234 12.47 -13.94 17.31
CA VAL A 234 13.16 -12.65 17.14
C VAL A 234 14.10 -12.29 18.29
N LYS A 235 14.02 -12.95 19.45
CA LYS A 235 14.95 -12.75 20.57
C LYS A 235 16.24 -13.57 20.43
N GLY A 236 16.26 -14.61 19.62
CA GLY A 236 17.45 -15.46 19.44
C GLY A 236 18.64 -14.67 18.89
N SER A 237 19.82 -14.84 19.48
CA SER A 237 21.06 -14.13 19.10
C SER A 237 21.37 -14.25 17.61
N ASP A 238 21.13 -15.44 17.06
CA ASP A 238 21.53 -15.81 15.69
C ASP A 238 20.46 -15.45 14.65
N THR A 239 19.41 -14.75 15.05
CA THR A 239 18.35 -14.32 14.13
C THR A 239 18.84 -13.22 13.21
N PRO A 240 18.88 -13.43 11.88
CA PRO A 240 19.34 -12.42 10.92
C PRO A 240 18.51 -11.14 10.98
N GLN A 241 19.13 -9.98 10.77
CA GLN A 241 18.44 -8.69 10.87
C GLN A 241 17.23 -8.61 9.93
N ALA A 242 17.36 -9.02 8.67
CA ALA A 242 16.26 -9.00 7.70
C ALA A 242 15.01 -9.76 8.20
N VAL A 243 15.23 -10.92 8.84
CA VAL A 243 14.15 -11.69 9.46
C VAL A 243 13.54 -10.94 10.64
N ARG A 244 14.35 -10.29 11.49
CA ARG A 244 13.82 -9.46 12.60
C ARG A 244 12.91 -8.36 12.09
N LEU A 245 13.30 -7.66 11.02
CA LEU A 245 12.50 -6.59 10.43
C LEU A 245 11.16 -7.10 9.90
N SER A 246 11.16 -8.25 9.21
CA SER A 246 9.94 -8.88 8.73
C SER A 246 9.01 -9.29 9.88
N ILE A 247 9.57 -9.79 10.98
CA ILE A 247 8.79 -10.12 12.18
C ILE A 247 8.20 -8.84 12.81
N TYR A 248 8.99 -7.81 13.05
CA TYR A 248 8.52 -6.55 13.65
C TYR A 248 7.36 -5.93 12.85
N LYS A 249 7.47 -5.92 11.51
CA LYS A 249 6.40 -5.42 10.62
C LYS A 249 5.14 -6.28 10.61
N ALA A 250 5.27 -7.58 10.89
CA ALA A 250 4.16 -8.53 10.84
C ALA A 250 3.40 -8.63 12.16
N LEU A 251 4.07 -8.50 13.32
CA LEU A 251 3.45 -8.68 14.65
C LEU A 251 2.25 -7.75 14.92
N GLY A 252 2.14 -6.62 14.21
CA GLY A 252 0.98 -5.74 14.30
C GLY A 252 -0.32 -6.31 13.74
N ALA A 253 -0.24 -7.30 12.85
CA ALA A 253 -1.41 -7.97 12.26
C ALA A 253 -2.19 -8.86 13.23
N ALA A 254 -1.68 -9.08 14.45
CA ALA A 254 -2.43 -9.79 15.47
C ALA A 254 -3.76 -9.05 15.78
N PRO A 255 -4.91 -9.75 15.83
CA PRO A 255 -6.23 -9.13 15.97
C PRO A 255 -6.48 -8.54 17.36
N ARG A 256 -5.74 -9.00 18.38
CA ARG A 256 -5.94 -8.59 19.76
C ARG A 256 -5.19 -7.30 20.09
N LYS A 257 -5.89 -6.33 20.69
CA LYS A 257 -5.33 -5.05 21.13
C LYS A 257 -4.15 -5.20 22.11
N ASP A 258 -4.21 -6.17 23.03
CA ASP A 258 -3.12 -6.40 23.99
C ASP A 258 -1.84 -6.92 23.31
N LEU A 259 -1.97 -7.71 22.23
CA LEU A 259 -0.83 -8.15 21.44
C LEU A 259 -0.23 -6.99 20.63
N ARG A 260 -1.07 -6.12 20.05
CA ARG A 260 -0.61 -4.89 19.39
C ARG A 260 0.16 -3.99 20.37
N MET A 261 -0.34 -3.80 21.58
CA MET A 261 0.38 -3.06 22.64
C MET A 261 1.72 -3.72 23.01
N LYS A 262 1.75 -5.05 23.20
CA LYS A 262 3.00 -5.79 23.45
C LYS A 262 4.01 -5.63 22.31
N THR A 263 3.55 -5.54 21.06
CA THR A 263 4.40 -5.27 19.89
C THR A 263 5.01 -3.87 19.96
N LEU A 264 4.22 -2.86 20.30
CA LEU A 264 4.72 -1.48 20.47
C LEU A 264 5.74 -1.38 21.62
N ASP A 265 5.48 -2.02 22.76
CA ASP A 265 6.40 -2.00 23.91
C ASP A 265 7.76 -2.65 23.61
N MET A 266 7.85 -3.53 22.60
CA MET A 266 9.15 -4.05 22.14
C MET A 266 10.11 -2.95 21.68
N ALA A 267 9.58 -1.84 21.13
CA ALA A 267 10.37 -0.67 20.73
C ALA A 267 11.15 -0.05 21.91
N MET A 268 10.63 -0.20 23.14
CA MET A 268 11.19 0.39 24.35
C MET A 268 11.94 -0.62 25.24
N GLY A 269 12.04 -1.89 24.86
CA GLY A 269 12.55 -2.97 25.71
C GLY A 269 14.06 -2.99 26.07
N GLY A 270 14.79 -1.88 25.89
CA GLY A 270 16.20 -1.78 26.24
C GLY A 270 17.09 -2.82 25.53
N ARG A 271 18.00 -3.47 26.27
CA ARG A 271 18.93 -4.50 25.73
C ARG A 271 18.23 -5.76 25.20
N ASN A 272 17.04 -6.06 25.70
CA ASN A 272 16.24 -7.24 25.30
C ASN A 272 15.12 -6.86 24.31
N GLY A 273 15.08 -5.60 23.86
CA GLY A 273 14.09 -5.05 22.96
C GLY A 273 14.62 -4.85 21.54
N VAL A 274 13.88 -4.05 20.76
CA VAL A 274 14.29 -3.69 19.41
C VAL A 274 15.50 -2.75 19.44
N ARG A 275 16.46 -2.99 18.54
CA ARG A 275 17.63 -2.14 18.36
C ARG A 275 17.17 -0.74 17.95
N LEU A 276 17.93 0.29 18.34
CA LEU A 276 17.51 1.68 18.15
C LEU A 276 17.16 1.99 16.68
N GLN A 277 18.03 1.61 15.75
CA GLN A 277 17.81 1.83 14.30
C GLN A 277 16.55 1.13 13.74
N ASP A 278 16.05 0.10 14.42
CA ASP A 278 14.90 -0.70 13.99
C ASP A 278 13.61 -0.32 14.75
N ILE A 279 13.67 0.68 15.64
CA ILE A 279 12.59 1.02 16.59
C ILE A 279 11.25 1.37 15.91
N MET A 280 11.29 1.87 14.67
CA MET A 280 10.11 2.26 13.91
C MET A 280 9.30 1.08 13.38
N TYR A 281 9.90 -0.10 13.19
CA TYR A 281 9.24 -1.20 12.48
C TYR A 281 8.06 -1.84 13.24
N PRO A 282 8.13 -2.06 14.56
CA PRO A 282 6.95 -2.50 15.32
C PRO A 282 5.81 -1.45 15.29
N ILE A 283 6.17 -0.16 15.33
CA ILE A 283 5.22 0.97 15.30
C ILE A 283 4.52 0.99 13.95
N GLN A 284 5.29 0.98 12.87
CA GLN A 284 4.77 0.89 11.49
C GLN A 284 3.89 -0.35 11.31
N GLY A 285 4.32 -1.51 11.84
CA GLY A 285 3.59 -2.76 11.74
C GLY A 285 2.20 -2.69 12.38
N VAL A 286 2.04 -2.00 13.50
CA VAL A 286 0.75 -1.81 14.19
C VAL A 286 -0.08 -0.70 13.54
N ALA A 287 0.53 0.45 13.26
CA ALA A 287 -0.16 1.62 12.74
C ALA A 287 -0.74 1.40 11.33
N ALA A 288 -0.08 0.56 10.51
CA ALA A 288 -0.48 0.36 9.12
C ALA A 288 -1.56 -0.71 8.89
N MET A 289 -2.12 -1.33 9.96
CA MET A 289 -3.11 -2.40 9.80
C MET A 289 -4.50 -1.85 9.48
N ASP A 290 -5.01 -0.99 10.35
CA ASP A 290 -6.36 -0.45 10.30
C ASP A 290 -6.43 0.82 11.17
N ARG A 291 -7.58 1.51 11.15
CA ARG A 291 -7.83 2.71 11.97
C ARG A 291 -7.56 2.46 13.46
N GLU A 292 -7.92 1.29 13.98
CA GLU A 292 -7.69 0.96 15.39
C GLU A 292 -6.19 0.82 15.71
N GLY A 293 -5.42 0.15 14.87
CA GLY A 293 -3.97 -0.01 14.99
C GLY A 293 -3.27 1.35 15.01
N ALA A 294 -3.69 2.26 14.12
CA ALA A 294 -3.20 3.63 14.08
C ALA A 294 -3.54 4.41 15.38
N GLN A 295 -4.75 4.25 15.93
CA GLN A 295 -5.12 4.84 17.24
C GLN A 295 -4.31 4.27 18.40
N ILE A 296 -4.07 2.96 18.42
CA ILE A 296 -3.25 2.30 19.44
C ILE A 296 -1.82 2.84 19.38
N ALA A 297 -1.21 2.93 18.19
CA ALA A 297 0.13 3.45 18.00
C ALA A 297 0.27 4.90 18.46
N TRP A 298 -0.70 5.76 18.12
CA TRP A 298 -0.71 7.16 18.55
C TRP A 298 -0.81 7.30 20.07
N ARG A 299 -1.77 6.62 20.71
CA ARG A 299 -1.93 6.66 22.17
C ARG A 299 -0.68 6.16 22.89
N TRP A 300 -0.07 5.08 22.39
CA TRP A 300 1.19 4.57 22.92
C TRP A 300 2.31 5.60 22.77
N PHE A 301 2.41 6.28 21.62
CA PHE A 301 3.42 7.33 21.42
C PHE A 301 3.24 8.46 22.43
N LEU A 302 2.01 8.95 22.66
CA LEU A 302 1.76 10.00 23.66
C LEU A 302 2.23 9.58 25.06
N GLN A 303 1.92 8.34 25.48
CA GLN A 303 2.34 7.79 26.78
C GLN A 303 3.86 7.63 26.91
N ARG A 304 4.54 7.31 25.81
CA ARG A 304 6.00 7.06 25.79
C ARG A 304 6.81 8.25 25.29
N ARG A 305 6.17 9.36 24.90
CA ARG A 305 6.77 10.47 24.16
C ARG A 305 8.05 10.96 24.82
N ARG A 306 8.01 11.28 26.12
CA ARG A 306 9.19 11.78 26.86
C ARG A 306 10.35 10.78 26.81
N ALA A 307 10.08 9.49 27.01
CA ALA A 307 11.09 8.44 26.95
C ALA A 307 11.66 8.24 25.54
N ILE A 308 10.80 8.26 24.52
CA ILE A 308 11.19 8.17 23.10
C ILE A 308 12.06 9.38 22.72
N THR A 309 11.62 10.59 23.04
CA THR A 309 12.37 11.82 22.75
C THR A 309 13.69 11.86 23.48
N GLY A 310 13.74 11.47 24.76
CA GLY A 310 14.98 11.43 25.53
C GLY A 310 15.99 10.43 24.94
N ARG A 311 15.51 9.25 24.49
CA ARG A 311 16.35 8.21 23.89
C ARG A 311 16.87 8.57 22.50
N LEU A 312 16.12 9.35 21.71
CA LEU A 312 16.42 9.61 20.30
C LEU A 312 16.99 11.01 20.01
N ARG A 313 16.63 12.05 20.77
CA ARG A 313 17.07 13.43 20.49
C ARG A 313 18.60 13.59 20.50
N GLY A 314 19.31 12.87 21.37
CA GLY A 314 20.77 12.91 21.44
C GLY A 314 21.49 11.96 20.48
N ALA A 315 20.80 10.99 19.87
CA ALA A 315 21.40 9.92 19.09
C ALA A 315 21.07 9.95 17.60
N ASN A 316 19.83 10.33 17.22
CA ASN A 316 19.38 10.38 15.83
C ASN A 316 18.03 11.13 15.68
N VAL A 317 18.08 12.43 15.40
CA VAL A 317 16.87 13.26 15.21
C VAL A 317 16.00 12.82 14.01
N ARG A 318 16.62 12.31 12.94
CA ARG A 318 15.87 11.81 11.76
C ARG A 318 15.04 10.59 12.10
N LEU A 319 15.61 9.66 12.87
CA LEU A 319 14.89 8.47 13.36
C LEU A 319 13.73 8.85 14.28
N LEU A 320 13.87 9.90 15.11
CA LEU A 320 12.74 10.44 15.86
C LEU A 320 11.63 10.94 14.94
N GLY A 321 11.97 11.62 13.84
CA GLY A 321 11.03 12.00 12.79
C GLY A 321 10.28 10.79 12.20
N SER A 322 10.99 9.72 11.84
CA SER A 322 10.34 8.50 11.33
C SER A 322 9.45 7.81 12.35
N VAL A 323 9.79 7.85 13.65
CA VAL A 323 8.93 7.33 14.72
C VAL A 323 7.65 8.16 14.85
N ILE A 324 7.76 9.49 14.81
CA ILE A 324 6.61 10.40 14.84
C ILE A 324 5.71 10.15 13.63
N GLU A 325 6.29 10.07 12.43
CA GLU A 325 5.55 9.77 11.20
C GLU A 325 4.81 8.43 11.28
N CYS A 326 5.47 7.36 11.74
CA CYS A 326 4.83 6.05 11.89
C CYS A 326 3.70 6.06 12.93
N ALA A 327 3.86 6.78 14.04
CA ALA A 327 2.88 6.77 15.13
C ALA A 327 1.69 7.70 14.88
N ALA A 328 1.90 8.83 14.21
CA ALA A 328 0.90 9.87 14.03
C ALA A 328 0.33 9.94 12.60
N GLY A 329 1.05 9.50 11.58
CA GLY A 329 0.67 9.71 10.17
C GLY A 329 -0.43 8.79 9.65
N ALA A 330 -0.67 7.66 10.31
CA ALA A 330 -1.61 6.64 9.82
C ALA A 330 -3.09 6.91 10.19
N LEU A 331 -3.39 8.03 10.86
CA LEU A 331 -4.76 8.43 11.23
C LEU A 331 -5.22 9.60 10.37
N PRO A 332 -5.94 9.37 9.26
CA PRO A 332 -6.39 10.42 8.36
C PRO A 332 -7.66 11.10 8.89
N ASP A 333 -7.49 11.90 9.94
CA ASP A 333 -8.58 12.62 10.60
C ASP A 333 -8.18 14.08 10.85
N LYS A 334 -9.08 15.02 10.55
CA LYS A 334 -8.80 16.46 10.70
C LYS A 334 -8.57 16.86 12.16
N SER A 335 -9.34 16.30 13.09
CA SER A 335 -9.18 16.55 14.52
C SER A 335 -7.86 15.98 15.03
N HIS A 336 -7.45 14.82 14.51
CA HIS A 336 -6.14 14.24 14.81
C HIS A 336 -5.00 15.11 14.28
N ALA A 337 -5.09 15.65 13.05
CA ALA A 337 -4.09 16.57 12.52
C ALA A 337 -3.88 17.78 13.44
N ASN A 338 -4.97 18.38 13.92
CA ASN A 338 -4.92 19.51 14.85
C ASN A 338 -4.30 19.10 16.20
N ALA A 339 -4.60 17.90 16.69
CA ALA A 339 -3.99 17.38 17.92
C ALA A 339 -2.48 17.15 17.78
N VAL A 340 -2.03 16.68 16.61
CA VAL A 340 -0.60 16.52 16.29
C VAL A 340 0.11 17.87 16.21
N GLU A 341 -0.50 18.84 15.51
CA GLU A 341 0.02 20.21 15.40
C GLU A 341 0.18 20.86 16.77
N ALA A 342 -0.91 20.91 17.56
CA ALA A 342 -0.90 21.49 18.91
C ALA A 342 0.11 20.80 19.84
N LEU A 343 0.27 19.48 19.75
CA LEU A 343 1.26 18.75 20.55
C LEU A 343 2.69 19.24 20.27
N PHE A 344 3.04 19.45 19.00
CA PHE A 344 4.40 19.81 18.62
C PHE A 344 4.66 21.32 18.64
N GLU A 345 3.62 22.16 18.66
CA GLU A 345 3.72 23.57 19.07
C GLU A 345 4.06 23.67 20.57
N GLN A 346 3.36 22.91 21.43
CA GLN A 346 3.62 22.88 22.86
C GLN A 346 4.93 22.16 23.22
N HIS A 347 5.35 21.19 22.40
CA HIS A 347 6.55 20.41 22.60
C HIS A 347 7.43 20.35 21.34
N PRO A 348 8.06 21.47 20.95
CA PRO A 348 8.88 21.54 19.75
C PRO A 348 9.98 20.49 19.76
N VAL A 349 10.26 19.92 18.59
CA VAL A 349 11.37 19.00 18.35
C VAL A 349 12.32 19.69 17.37
N PRO A 350 13.38 20.35 17.87
CA PRO A 350 14.32 21.07 17.01
C PRO A 350 14.84 20.23 15.86
N GLY A 351 14.78 20.76 14.64
CA GLY A 351 15.23 20.10 13.41
C GLY A 351 14.19 19.22 12.72
N LEU A 352 12.97 19.13 13.25
CA LEU A 352 11.85 18.40 12.63
C LEU A 352 10.64 19.28 12.32
N GLU A 353 10.73 20.60 12.47
CA GLU A 353 9.63 21.56 12.30
C GLU A 353 8.98 21.39 10.93
N ARG A 354 9.80 21.37 9.87
CA ARG A 354 9.32 21.17 8.49
C ARG A 354 8.69 19.79 8.30
N SER A 355 9.30 18.73 8.81
CA SER A 355 8.78 17.36 8.67
C SER A 355 7.45 17.19 9.40
N ILE A 356 7.30 17.79 10.58
CA ILE A 356 6.05 17.79 11.34
C ILE A 356 4.98 18.58 10.61
N ALA A 357 5.29 19.78 10.08
CA ALA A 357 4.34 20.56 9.29
C ALA A 357 3.86 19.79 8.04
N GLN A 358 4.78 19.12 7.33
CA GLN A 358 4.46 18.26 6.18
C GLN A 358 3.60 17.06 6.59
N LEU A 359 3.90 16.43 7.73
CA LEU A 359 3.10 15.34 8.27
C LEU A 359 1.66 15.78 8.57
N VAL A 360 1.49 16.92 9.25
CA VAL A 360 0.16 17.48 9.57
C VAL A 360 -0.62 17.76 8.29
N GLU A 361 0.01 18.37 7.28
CA GLU A 361 -0.65 18.64 5.99
C GLU A 361 -1.00 17.35 5.24
N ALA A 362 -0.13 16.34 5.29
CA ALA A 362 -0.42 15.03 4.70
C ALA A 362 -1.63 14.37 5.37
N ILE A 363 -1.74 14.43 6.71
CA ILE A 363 -2.90 13.92 7.45
C ILE A 363 -4.18 14.66 7.01
N ARG A 364 -4.14 16.00 6.90
CA ARG A 364 -5.29 16.81 6.45
C ARG A 364 -5.72 16.45 5.03
N THR A 365 -4.75 16.26 4.13
CA THR A 365 -5.00 15.86 2.74
C THR A 365 -5.62 14.47 2.66
N GLU A 366 -5.09 13.51 3.42
CA GLU A 366 -5.62 12.14 3.44
C GLU A 366 -7.02 12.09 4.08
N ALA A 367 -7.28 12.88 5.13
CA ALA A 367 -8.60 13.00 5.75
C ALA A 367 -9.67 13.47 4.74
N LYS A 368 -9.34 14.45 3.89
CA LYS A 368 -10.24 14.89 2.81
C LYS A 368 -10.49 13.77 1.80
N PHE A 369 -9.48 12.95 1.51
CA PHE A 369 -9.64 11.83 0.59
C PHE A 369 -10.49 10.71 1.18
N VAL A 370 -10.29 10.35 2.45
CA VAL A 370 -11.11 9.37 3.16
C VAL A 370 -12.57 9.78 3.21
N ALA A 371 -12.87 11.05 3.53
CA ALA A 371 -14.25 11.56 3.57
C ALA A 371 -14.94 11.46 2.20
N ARG A 372 -14.23 11.74 1.10
CA ARG A 372 -14.78 11.55 -0.26
C ARG A 372 -14.95 10.09 -0.63
N MET A 373 -13.99 9.23 -0.26
CA MET A 373 -14.11 7.79 -0.50
C MET A 373 -15.31 7.21 0.25
N GLU A 374 -15.56 7.64 1.49
CA GLU A 374 -16.73 7.23 2.26
C GLU A 374 -18.05 7.65 1.60
N ASP A 375 -18.15 8.90 1.15
CA ASP A 375 -19.31 9.39 0.38
C ASP A 375 -19.51 8.58 -0.91
N GLU A 376 -18.45 8.37 -1.71
CA GLU A 376 -18.54 7.62 -2.96
C GLU A 376 -18.84 6.13 -2.76
N MET A 377 -18.36 5.51 -1.68
CA MET A 377 -18.65 4.10 -1.35
C MET A 377 -20.12 3.82 -1.09
N SER A 378 -20.89 4.85 -0.74
CA SER A 378 -22.34 4.75 -0.54
C SER A 378 -23.17 4.85 -1.84
N ARG A 379 -22.56 5.24 -2.96
CA ARG A 379 -23.26 5.56 -4.21
C ARG A 379 -23.51 4.31 -5.06
N PRO A 380 -24.63 4.24 -5.82
CA PRO A 380 -24.94 3.09 -6.69
C PRO A 380 -23.83 2.76 -7.69
N GLU A 381 -23.21 3.76 -8.30
CA GLU A 381 -22.16 3.56 -9.32
C GLU A 381 -20.93 2.85 -8.76
N MET A 382 -20.62 3.07 -7.47
CA MET A 382 -19.52 2.37 -6.82
C MET A 382 -19.86 0.88 -6.64
N LYS A 383 -21.09 0.58 -6.20
CA LYS A 383 -21.56 -0.80 -6.04
C LYS A 383 -21.52 -1.55 -7.38
N GLU A 384 -22.06 -0.96 -8.43
CA GLU A 384 -22.03 -1.52 -9.79
C GLU A 384 -20.61 -1.80 -10.25
N VAL A 385 -19.68 -0.87 -10.04
CA VAL A 385 -18.28 -1.05 -10.44
C VAL A 385 -17.58 -2.14 -9.63
N LEU A 386 -17.85 -2.25 -8.33
CA LEU A 386 -17.27 -3.31 -7.48
C LEU A 386 -17.80 -4.70 -7.83
N GLU A 387 -19.06 -4.81 -8.26
CA GLU A 387 -19.65 -6.05 -8.77
C GLU A 387 -19.02 -6.42 -10.13
N ALA A 388 -19.00 -5.49 -11.09
CA ALA A 388 -18.41 -5.70 -12.41
C ALA A 388 -16.88 -5.94 -12.37
N PHE A 389 -16.18 -5.46 -11.34
CA PHE A 389 -14.74 -5.71 -11.17
C PHE A 389 -14.45 -7.20 -10.97
N GLN A 390 -15.39 -7.96 -10.41
CA GLN A 390 -15.21 -9.37 -10.07
C GLN A 390 -15.31 -10.28 -11.30
N GLU A 391 -15.96 -9.82 -12.36
CA GLU A 391 -16.10 -10.52 -13.65
C GLU A 391 -14.80 -10.46 -14.47
#